data_AF-A0A737MIK2-F1
#
_entry.id   AF-A0A737MIK2-F1
#
_cell.length_a   1.000
_cell.length_b   1.000
_cell.length_c   1.000
_cell.angle_alpha   90.00
_cell.angle_beta   90.00
_cell.angle_gamma   90.00
#
_symmetry.space_group_name_H-M   'P 1'
#
loop_
_entity.id
_entity.type
_entity.pdbx_description
1 polymer ?
#
loop_
_entity_poly.entity_id
_entity_poly.type
_entity_poly.pdbx_seq_one_letter_code
_entity_poly.pdbx_strand_id
1 'polypeptide(L)'
;MRSKLFILLVIIIYGLRYFFTHGELGGKPIYANLQAISEESRYNPPYTMNNPAPPVFIRKAFKYFYSGYDVLGIPTGDSLSPYFWIVTNTHANNDPSSPEDVYYVTSGRGFKLSCGYLNALIEKDNIDLVVEEFLKNRCVLP
;
A
#
# COMPACT_ATOMS: atom_id res chain seq x y z
N MET A 1 -36.14 -13.09 27.25
CA MET A 1 -35.99 -11.88 26.38
C MET A 1 -34.62 -11.22 26.48
N ARG A 2 -34.03 -11.02 27.67
CA ARG A 2 -32.72 -10.34 27.83
C ARG A 2 -31.53 -10.98 27.10
N SER A 3 -31.45 -12.32 27.06
CA SER A 3 -30.35 -13.03 26.37
C SER A 3 -30.36 -12.86 24.84
N LYS A 4 -31.54 -12.87 24.20
CA LYS A 4 -31.66 -12.66 22.75
C LYS A 4 -31.26 -11.23 22.34
N LEU A 5 -31.60 -10.23 23.17
CA LEU A 5 -31.20 -8.84 22.96
C LEU A 5 -29.68 -8.66 23.09
N PHE A 6 -29.06 -9.34 24.04
CA PHE A 6 -27.61 -9.30 24.25
C PHE A 6 -26.84 -9.94 23.08
N ILE A 7 -27.30 -11.09 22.59
CA ILE A 7 -26.71 -11.75 21.41
C ILE A 7 -26.83 -10.85 20.17
N LEU A 8 -27.99 -10.23 19.95
CA LEU A 8 -28.20 -9.29 18.85
C LEU A 8 -27.23 -8.11 18.93
N LEU A 9 -27.02 -7.55 20.13
CA LEU A 9 -26.10 -6.43 20.36
C LEU A 9 -24.64 -6.80 20.05
N VAL A 10 -24.21 -8.00 20.45
CA VAL A 10 -22.86 -8.51 20.12
C VAL A 10 -22.69 -8.67 18.62
N ILE A 11 -23.68 -9.23 17.92
CA ILE A 11 -23.64 -9.39 16.45
C ILE A 11 -23.58 -8.03 15.76
N ILE A 12 -24.37 -7.05 16.19
CA ILE A 12 -24.37 -5.69 15.61
C ILE A 12 -23.01 -5.02 15.83
N ILE A 13 -22.45 -5.08 17.05
CA ILE A 13 -21.13 -4.49 17.34
C ILE A 13 -20.04 -5.17 16.52
N TYR A 14 -20.07 -6.51 16.43
CA TYR A 14 -19.10 -7.26 15.64
C TYR A 14 -19.22 -6.94 14.14
N GLY A 15 -20.43 -6.89 13.61
CA GLY A 15 -20.70 -6.54 12.22
C GLY A 15 -20.28 -5.10 11.87
N LEU A 16 -20.55 -4.13 12.76
CA LEU A 16 -20.09 -2.76 12.59
C LEU A 16 -18.56 -2.68 12.62
N ARG A 17 -17.92 -3.34 13.60
CA ARG A 17 -16.44 -3.40 13.66
C ARG A 17 -15.88 -3.98 12.37
N TYR A 18 -16.43 -5.10 11.91
CA TYR A 18 -16.03 -5.74 10.67
C TYR A 18 -16.20 -4.83 9.46
N PHE A 19 -17.33 -4.11 9.34
CA PHE A 19 -17.57 -3.18 8.24
C PHE A 19 -16.61 -1.98 8.24
N PHE A 20 -16.26 -1.44 9.42
CA PHE A 20 -15.32 -0.33 9.52
C PHE A 20 -13.86 -0.75 9.32
N THR A 21 -13.51 -2.03 9.54
CA THR A 21 -12.14 -2.51 9.35
C THR A 21 -11.91 -3.26 8.04
N HIS A 22 -12.95 -3.85 7.43
CA HIS A 22 -12.85 -4.69 6.22
C HIS A 22 -13.74 -4.23 5.05
N GLY A 23 -14.57 -3.20 5.22
CA GLY A 23 -15.27 -2.56 4.09
C GLY A 23 -14.39 -1.52 3.39
N GLU A 24 -14.89 -0.90 2.32
CA GLU A 24 -14.20 0.20 1.59
C GLU A 24 -13.66 1.31 2.52
N LEU A 25 -14.28 1.49 3.70
CA LEU A 25 -13.88 2.47 4.70
C LEU A 25 -12.58 2.10 5.44
N GLY A 26 -12.25 0.82 5.58
CA GLY A 26 -11.07 0.34 6.31
C GLY A 26 -9.75 0.67 5.60
N GLY A 27 -9.76 0.65 4.27
CA GLY A 27 -8.60 1.02 3.44
C GLY A 27 -8.38 2.53 3.28
N LYS A 28 -9.39 3.37 3.56
CA LYS A 28 -9.31 4.83 3.31
C LYS A 28 -8.12 5.51 4.00
N PRO A 29 -7.80 5.21 5.28
CA PRO A 29 -6.65 5.82 5.93
C PRO A 29 -5.32 5.39 5.31
N ILE A 30 -5.21 4.15 4.80
CA ILE A 30 -4.02 3.67 4.09
C ILE A 30 -3.85 4.49 2.80
N TYR A 31 -4.91 4.63 1.99
CA TYR A 31 -4.89 5.47 0.78
C TYR A 31 -4.57 6.93 1.08
N ALA A 32 -5.13 7.51 2.15
CA ALA A 32 -4.88 8.90 2.52
C ALA A 32 -3.40 9.13 2.90
N ASN A 33 -2.79 8.21 3.64
CA ASN A 33 -1.35 8.30 3.96
C ASN A 33 -0.49 8.09 2.72
N LEU A 34 -0.85 7.15 1.85
CA LEU A 34 -0.13 6.91 0.60
C LEU A 34 -0.22 8.12 -0.34
N GLN A 35 -1.39 8.78 -0.40
CA GLN A 35 -1.60 10.04 -1.11
C GLN A 35 -0.73 11.16 -0.53
N ALA A 36 -0.68 11.29 0.80
CA ALA A 36 0.17 12.29 1.45
C ALA A 36 1.66 12.10 1.11
N ILE A 37 2.15 10.84 1.08
CA ILE A 37 3.51 10.52 0.61
C ILE A 37 3.66 10.93 -0.87
N SER A 38 2.67 10.62 -1.69
CA SER A 38 2.69 10.94 -3.12
C SER A 38 2.72 12.43 -3.42
N GLU A 39 2.34 13.29 -2.47
CA GLU A 39 2.32 14.76 -2.58
C GLU A 39 3.57 15.43 -2.00
N GLU A 40 4.49 14.67 -1.40
CA GLU A 40 5.71 15.24 -0.84
C GLU A 40 6.57 15.89 -1.95
N SER A 41 7.09 17.08 -1.67
CA SER A 41 7.79 17.91 -2.67
C SER A 41 9.04 17.23 -3.25
N ARG A 42 9.73 16.39 -2.46
CA ARG A 42 10.90 15.61 -2.91
C ARG A 42 10.57 14.51 -3.92
N TYR A 43 9.29 14.18 -4.10
CA TYR A 43 8.83 13.16 -5.04
C TYR A 43 8.02 13.73 -6.20
N ASN A 44 7.86 15.05 -6.25
CA ASN A 44 7.07 15.74 -7.27
C ASN A 44 7.86 16.82 -8.00
N PRO A 45 7.36 17.27 -9.16
CA PRO A 45 7.81 18.51 -9.76
C PRO A 45 7.68 19.70 -8.79
N PRO A 46 8.63 20.66 -8.85
CA PRO A 46 9.73 20.74 -9.80
C PRO A 46 10.97 19.92 -9.40
N TYR A 47 11.01 19.30 -8.22
CA TYR A 47 12.22 18.62 -7.73
C TYR A 47 12.66 17.47 -8.65
N THR A 48 11.72 16.61 -9.04
CA THR A 48 11.97 15.46 -9.92
C THR A 48 12.17 15.83 -11.39
N MET A 49 11.94 17.08 -11.79
CA MET A 49 12.26 17.53 -13.14
C MET A 49 13.78 17.66 -13.36
N ASN A 50 14.51 17.99 -12.29
CA ASN A 50 15.96 18.21 -12.33
C ASN A 50 16.76 17.05 -11.72
N ASN A 51 16.08 16.05 -11.16
CA ASN A 51 16.71 14.92 -10.48
C ASN A 51 16.14 13.61 -11.04
N PRO A 52 16.96 12.57 -11.22
CA PRO A 52 16.46 11.25 -11.57
C PRO A 52 15.48 10.77 -10.50
N ALA A 53 14.42 10.07 -10.93
CA ALA A 53 13.45 9.41 -10.06
C ALA A 53 13.77 7.90 -10.00
N PRO A 54 14.74 7.43 -9.19
CA PRO A 54 14.96 6.00 -9.01
C PRO A 54 13.87 5.38 -8.13
N PRO A 55 13.71 4.04 -8.10
CA PRO A 55 12.85 3.38 -7.13
C PRO A 55 13.23 3.75 -5.69
N VAL A 56 12.22 4.03 -4.86
CA VAL A 56 12.40 4.47 -3.47
C VAL A 56 11.67 3.52 -2.53
N PHE A 57 12.37 2.91 -1.58
CA PHE A 57 11.76 2.07 -0.56
C PHE A 57 11.80 2.79 0.79
N ILE A 58 10.63 3.13 1.32
CA ILE A 58 10.46 3.84 2.58
C ILE A 58 9.96 2.86 3.64
N ARG A 59 10.85 2.47 4.54
CA ARG A 59 10.49 1.62 5.69
C ARG A 59 9.72 2.43 6.72
N LYS A 60 8.66 1.85 7.30
CA LYS A 60 7.77 2.46 8.29
C LYS A 60 7.31 3.85 7.86
N ALA A 61 6.95 4.00 6.59
CA ALA A 61 6.56 5.25 5.97
C ALA A 61 5.42 5.95 6.72
N PHE A 62 4.46 5.16 7.24
CA PHE A 62 3.42 5.64 8.14
C PHE A 62 2.95 4.54 9.09
N LYS A 63 2.17 4.95 10.10
CA LYS A 63 1.54 4.04 11.06
C LYS A 63 0.02 4.17 10.97
N TYR A 64 -0.67 3.04 10.93
CA TYR A 64 -2.12 3.00 11.06
C TYR A 64 -2.50 1.89 12.06
N PHE A 65 -3.33 2.24 13.04
CA PHE A 65 -3.53 1.47 14.27
C PHE A 65 -2.20 1.10 14.96
N TYR A 66 -1.85 -0.19 14.95
CA TYR A 66 -0.68 -0.75 15.63
C TYR A 66 0.41 -1.21 14.66
N SER A 67 0.20 -1.01 13.35
CA SER A 67 1.09 -1.52 12.31
C SER A 67 1.81 -0.39 11.60
N GLY A 68 3.09 -0.61 11.31
CA GLY A 68 3.90 0.25 10.46
C GLY A 68 3.89 -0.27 9.03
N TYR A 69 3.62 0.61 8.08
CA TYR A 69 3.52 0.27 6.67
C TYR A 69 4.78 0.71 5.93
N ASP A 70 5.31 -0.19 5.12
CA ASP A 70 6.41 0.02 4.21
C ASP A 70 5.85 0.38 2.83
N VAL A 71 6.51 1.31 2.14
CA VAL A 71 6.02 1.87 0.88
C VAL A 71 7.13 1.85 -0.15
N LEU A 72 6.80 1.37 -1.35
CA LEU A 72 7.66 1.42 -2.52
C LEU A 72 7.12 2.48 -3.49
N GLY A 73 7.97 3.45 -3.84
CA GLY A 73 7.78 4.37 -4.96
C GLY A 73 8.48 3.82 -6.20
N ILE A 74 7.72 3.48 -7.23
CA ILE A 74 8.21 2.91 -8.48
C ILE A 74 8.20 4.00 -9.57
N PRO A 75 9.28 4.20 -10.33
CA PRO A 75 9.30 5.21 -11.38
C PRO A 75 8.31 4.90 -12.49
N THR A 76 7.57 5.91 -12.96
CA THR A 76 6.65 5.77 -14.11
C THR A 76 7.33 6.18 -15.42
N GLY A 77 8.34 7.06 -15.33
CA GLY A 77 8.93 7.77 -16.46
C GLY A 77 8.11 8.95 -16.97
N ASP A 78 7.04 9.35 -16.26
CA ASP A 78 6.29 10.58 -16.50
C ASP A 78 6.87 11.72 -15.65
N SER A 79 7.12 12.88 -16.26
CA SER A 79 7.63 14.05 -15.54
C SER A 79 6.59 14.67 -14.61
N LEU A 80 5.30 14.54 -14.91
CA LEU A 80 4.22 15.12 -14.10
C LEU A 80 3.80 14.23 -12.93
N SER A 81 3.99 12.92 -13.07
CA SER A 81 3.69 11.95 -12.02
C SER A 81 4.81 10.93 -11.96
N PRO A 82 5.93 11.26 -11.28
CA PRO A 82 7.18 10.51 -11.37
C PRO A 82 7.10 9.11 -10.76
N TYR A 83 6.16 8.90 -9.83
CA TYR A 83 6.09 7.70 -9.01
C TYR A 83 4.69 7.06 -9.01
N PHE A 84 4.70 5.74 -9.09
CA PHE A 84 3.61 4.86 -8.69
C PHE A 84 3.91 4.40 -7.27
N TRP A 85 3.01 4.66 -6.32
CA TRP A 85 3.23 4.34 -4.92
C TRP A 85 2.45 3.09 -4.53
N ILE A 86 3.08 2.16 -3.81
CA ILE A 86 2.45 0.90 -3.39
C ILE A 86 2.91 0.53 -1.97
N VAL A 87 1.97 0.06 -1.15
CA VAL A 87 2.29 -0.54 0.16
C VAL A 87 2.82 -1.95 -0.06
N THR A 88 3.95 -2.29 0.57
CA THR A 88 4.59 -3.60 0.37
C THR A 88 4.30 -4.62 1.46
N ASN A 89 3.69 -4.23 2.57
CA ASN A 89 3.34 -5.11 3.68
C ASN A 89 1.87 -4.94 4.07
N THR A 90 0.97 -5.33 3.17
CA THR A 90 -0.48 -5.12 3.31
C THR A 90 -1.05 -5.82 4.55
N HIS A 91 -0.48 -6.96 4.94
CA HIS A 91 -0.81 -7.72 6.15
C HIS A 91 0.14 -7.42 7.33
N ALA A 92 0.58 -6.17 7.53
CA ALA A 92 1.54 -5.80 8.56
C ALA A 92 1.14 -6.14 10.02
N ASN A 93 -0.14 -6.39 10.30
CA ASN A 93 -0.63 -6.88 11.60
C ASN A 93 -0.66 -8.43 11.72
N ASN A 94 -0.26 -9.17 10.69
CA ASN A 94 -0.41 -10.63 10.57
C ASN A 94 -1.86 -11.09 10.83
N ASP A 95 -2.86 -10.27 10.50
CA ASP A 95 -4.25 -10.64 10.67
C ASP A 95 -4.73 -11.37 9.41
N PRO A 96 -4.94 -12.70 9.47
CA PRO A 96 -5.36 -13.52 8.33
C PRO A 96 -6.79 -13.22 7.88
N SER A 97 -7.53 -12.36 8.59
CA SER A 97 -8.83 -11.86 8.17
C SER A 97 -8.77 -10.55 7.39
N SER A 98 -7.59 -9.93 7.29
CA SER A 98 -7.40 -8.75 6.43
C SER A 98 -7.57 -9.16 4.96
N PRO A 99 -8.21 -8.30 4.14
CA PRO A 99 -8.41 -8.61 2.74
C PRO A 99 -7.07 -8.63 1.98
N GLU A 100 -6.96 -9.50 0.96
CA GLU A 100 -5.84 -9.61 0.02
C GLU A 100 -5.78 -8.43 -0.95
N ASP A 101 -5.87 -7.21 -0.43
CA ASP A 101 -5.90 -5.99 -1.21
C ASP A 101 -4.51 -5.39 -1.36
N VAL A 102 -4.20 -4.91 -2.57
CA VAL A 102 -2.99 -4.16 -2.86
C VAL A 102 -3.32 -2.67 -2.84
N TYR A 103 -2.77 -1.94 -1.88
CA TYR A 103 -2.95 -0.49 -1.77
C TYR A 103 -1.91 0.25 -2.61
N TYR A 104 -2.37 0.99 -3.62
CA TYR A 104 -1.49 1.80 -4.47
C TYR A 104 -2.13 3.15 -4.86
N VAL A 105 -1.29 4.15 -5.11
CA VAL A 105 -1.69 5.45 -5.68
C VAL A 105 -0.96 5.64 -7.01
N THR A 106 -1.73 5.99 -8.03
CA THR A 106 -1.23 6.24 -9.39
C THR A 106 -1.99 7.38 -10.06
N SER A 107 -1.33 8.09 -10.97
CA SER A 107 -1.94 9.04 -11.90
C SER A 107 -2.59 8.37 -13.13
N GLY A 108 -2.68 7.05 -13.15
CA GLY A 108 -3.19 6.26 -14.27
C GLY A 108 -2.12 5.84 -15.27
N ARG A 109 -0.86 6.23 -15.07
CA ARG A 109 0.29 5.70 -15.81
C ARG A 109 0.76 4.38 -15.18
N GLY A 110 1.18 3.46 -16.04
CA GLY A 110 1.89 2.25 -15.59
C GLY A 110 3.24 2.60 -14.97
N PHE A 111 3.84 1.62 -14.29
CA PHE A 111 5.15 1.76 -13.67
C PHE A 111 6.23 1.02 -14.48
N LYS A 112 7.50 1.38 -14.26
CA LYS A 112 8.68 0.72 -14.83
C LYS A 112 9.55 0.17 -13.70
N LEU A 113 9.30 -1.07 -13.31
CA LEU A 113 10.09 -1.79 -12.32
C LEU A 113 10.87 -2.91 -13.01
N SER A 114 12.19 -2.96 -12.84
CA SER A 114 12.97 -4.12 -13.31
C SER A 114 12.65 -5.35 -12.45
N CYS A 115 12.47 -6.49 -13.10
CA CYS A 115 12.33 -7.77 -12.37
C CYS A 115 13.56 -8.09 -11.52
N GLY A 116 14.76 -7.66 -11.94
CA GLY A 116 15.97 -7.83 -11.15
C GLY A 116 15.96 -7.02 -9.85
N TYR A 117 15.44 -5.78 -9.91
CA TYR A 117 15.25 -4.96 -8.70
C TYR A 117 14.21 -5.60 -7.78
N LEU A 118 13.09 -6.07 -8.32
CA LEU A 118 12.05 -6.73 -7.54
C LEU A 118 12.58 -7.97 -6.82
N ASN A 119 13.32 -8.84 -7.50
CA ASN A 119 13.91 -10.03 -6.88
C ASN A 119 14.88 -9.66 -5.75
N ALA A 120 15.75 -8.66 -5.96
CA ALA A 120 16.64 -8.18 -4.91
C ALA A 120 15.89 -7.58 -3.72
N LEU A 121 14.75 -6.93 -3.96
CA LEU A 121 13.90 -6.41 -2.90
C LEU A 121 13.24 -7.55 -2.12
N ILE A 122 12.73 -8.59 -2.78
CA ILE A 122 12.14 -9.78 -2.12
C ILE A 122 13.17 -10.53 -1.27
N GLU A 123 14.41 -10.66 -1.76
CA GLU A 123 15.48 -11.34 -1.02
C GLU A 123 15.92 -10.55 0.23
N LYS A 124 15.85 -9.23 0.18
CA LYS A 124 16.35 -8.34 1.24
C LYS A 124 15.27 -7.88 2.22
N ASP A 125 14.05 -7.70 1.73
CA ASP A 125 12.92 -7.11 2.43
C ASP A 125 11.73 -8.08 2.35
N ASN A 126 11.05 -8.30 3.47
CA ASN A 126 9.89 -9.18 3.52
C ASN A 126 8.67 -8.46 2.94
N ILE A 127 8.47 -8.58 1.63
CA ILE A 127 7.29 -8.07 0.91
C ILE A 127 6.16 -9.08 1.07
N ASP A 128 4.93 -8.57 1.22
CA ASP A 128 3.73 -9.37 1.26
C ASP A 128 3.54 -10.17 -0.03
N LEU A 129 3.12 -11.43 0.07
CA LEU A 129 2.98 -12.33 -1.09
C LEU A 129 2.03 -11.76 -2.15
N VAL A 130 0.92 -11.14 -1.73
CA VAL A 130 -0.04 -10.55 -2.67
C VAL A 130 0.58 -9.39 -3.46
N VAL A 131 1.42 -8.58 -2.80
CA VAL A 131 2.13 -7.47 -3.45
C VAL A 131 3.24 -8.00 -4.35
N GLU A 132 3.97 -9.02 -3.90
CA GLU A 132 4.99 -9.71 -4.68
C GLU A 132 4.40 -10.23 -6.00
N GLU A 133 3.30 -10.98 -5.94
CA GLU A 133 2.61 -11.50 -7.12
C GLU A 133 2.10 -10.37 -8.03
N PHE A 134 1.53 -9.32 -7.45
CA PHE A 134 1.09 -8.15 -8.19
C PHE A 134 2.23 -7.48 -8.99
N LEU A 135 3.41 -7.34 -8.37
CA LEU A 135 4.58 -6.72 -8.97
C LEU A 135 5.29 -7.66 -9.97
N LYS A 136 5.41 -8.96 -9.68
CA LYS A 136 6.03 -9.95 -10.58
C LYS A 136 5.32 -10.04 -11.92
N ASN A 137 3.98 -9.97 -11.90
CA ASN A 137 3.18 -10.01 -13.12
C ASN A 137 3.28 -8.74 -13.99
N ARG A 138 3.96 -7.69 -13.52
CA ARG A 138 4.05 -6.38 -14.17
C ARG A 138 5.48 -5.84 -14.27
N CYS A 139 6.46 -6.53 -13.72
CA CYS A 139 7.85 -6.13 -13.83
C CYS A 139 8.34 -6.34 -15.27
N VAL A 140 9.36 -5.57 -15.64
CA VAL A 140 9.96 -5.60 -16.98
C VAL A 140 11.31 -6.31 -16.87
N LEU A 141 11.55 -7.29 -17.75
CA LEU A 141 12.87 -7.90 -17.89
C LEU A 141 13.87 -6.83 -18.35
N PRO A 142 15.10 -6.82 -17.80
CA PRO A 142 16.11 -5.82 -18.16
C PRO A 142 16.46 -5.84 -19.64
#